data_AF-A0A661B331-F1
#
_entry.id   AF-A0A661B331-F1
#
_cell.length_a   1.000
_cell.length_b   1.000
_cell.length_c   1.000
_cell.angle_alpha   90.00
_cell.angle_beta   90.00
_cell.angle_gamma   90.00
#
_symmetry.space_group_name_H-M   'P 1'
#
loop_
_entity.id
_entity.type
_entity.pdbx_description
1 polymer ?
#
loop_
_entity_poly.entity_id
_entity_poly.type
_entity_poly.pdbx_seq_one_letter_code
_entity_poly.pdbx_strand_id
1 'polypeptide(L)'
;MAYELNTLVDMFNSYLISELTSSPNTVEAYYHDVQRFVQFLEMKEILTADNITKGQVAGYIRYLSRLGLSSSSIARNISALRTFWSFLVVNQYVENDPLEGVELPKMAKQIPDVLSVEEVEKIISAI
;
A
#
# COMPACT_ATOMS: atom_id res chain seq x y z
N MET A 1 11.53 -15.38 9.07
CA MET A 1 12.28 -15.58 7.81
C MET A 1 12.10 -14.31 7.02
N ALA A 2 13.16 -13.78 6.41
CA ALA A 2 13.07 -12.53 5.67
C ALA A 2 12.54 -12.77 4.26
N TYR A 3 11.43 -12.10 3.93
CA TYR A 3 10.85 -12.15 2.59
C TYR A 3 11.24 -10.90 1.80
N GLU A 4 11.76 -11.10 0.60
CA GLU A 4 12.08 -10.04 -0.35
C GLU A 4 10.80 -9.31 -0.79
N LEU A 5 10.82 -7.98 -0.74
CA LEU A 5 9.64 -7.15 -1.02
C LEU A 5 9.09 -7.38 -2.43
N ASN A 6 9.96 -7.47 -3.45
CA ASN A 6 9.52 -7.67 -4.84
C ASN A 6 8.76 -8.99 -5.01
N THR A 7 9.25 -10.07 -4.40
CA THR A 7 8.55 -11.37 -4.41
C THR A 7 7.17 -11.26 -3.79
N LEU A 8 7.05 -10.53 -2.68
CA LEU A 8 5.76 -10.30 -2.04
C LEU A 8 4.80 -9.46 -2.90
N VAL A 9 5.30 -8.50 -3.69
CA VAL A 9 4.48 -7.73 -4.63
C VAL A 9 3.90 -8.64 -5.73
N ASP A 10 4.69 -9.56 -6.28
CA ASP A 10 4.21 -10.51 -7.29
C ASP A 10 3.12 -11.45 -6.74
N MET A 11 3.31 -11.91 -5.51
CA MET A 11 2.32 -12.73 -4.80
C MET A 11 1.06 -11.92 -4.50
N PHE A 12 1.20 -10.66 -4.11
CA PHE A 12 0.08 -9.76 -3.89
C PHE A 12 -0.72 -9.50 -5.16
N ASN A 13 -0.05 -9.32 -6.31
CA ASN A 13 -0.73 -9.18 -7.60
C ASN A 13 -1.59 -10.42 -7.91
N SER A 14 -1.04 -11.61 -7.66
CA SER A 14 -1.78 -12.87 -7.82
C SER A 14 -3.00 -12.91 -6.89
N TYR A 15 -2.82 -12.51 -5.62
CA TYR A 15 -3.89 -12.43 -4.62
C TYR A 15 -5.02 -11.46 -5.02
N LEU A 16 -4.69 -10.28 -5.56
CA LEU A 16 -5.68 -9.31 -6.06
C LEU A 16 -6.59 -9.92 -7.15
N ILE A 17 -5.99 -10.73 -8.04
CA ILE A 17 -6.69 -11.36 -9.16
C ILE A 17 -7.54 -12.54 -8.69
N SER A 18 -6.96 -13.43 -7.87
CA SER A 18 -7.59 -14.72 -7.56
C SER A 18 -8.54 -14.66 -6.37
N GLU A 19 -8.12 -14.04 -5.26
CA GLU A 19 -8.85 -14.08 -3.99
C GLU A 19 -9.78 -12.88 -3.84
N LEU A 20 -9.28 -11.68 -4.17
CA LEU A 20 -10.10 -10.47 -4.11
C LEU A 20 -10.92 -10.22 -5.36
N THR A 21 -10.70 -10.99 -6.44
CA THR A 21 -11.43 -10.87 -7.72
C THR A 21 -11.51 -9.41 -8.22
N SER A 22 -10.46 -8.64 -7.96
CA SER A 22 -10.44 -7.21 -8.23
C SER A 22 -10.50 -6.92 -9.72
N SER A 23 -11.12 -5.79 -10.09
CA SER A 23 -11.14 -5.37 -11.49
C SER A 23 -9.71 -5.18 -12.05
N PRO A 24 -9.47 -5.38 -13.36
CA PRO A 24 -8.15 -5.18 -13.96
C PRO A 24 -7.53 -3.81 -13.63
N ASN A 25 -8.36 -2.76 -13.64
CA ASN A 25 -7.93 -1.40 -13.32
C ASN A 25 -7.51 -1.26 -11.84
N THR A 26 -8.22 -1.93 -10.93
CA THR A 26 -7.87 -1.97 -9.50
C THR A 26 -6.56 -2.73 -9.29
N VAL A 27 -6.39 -3.88 -9.96
CA VAL A 27 -5.17 -4.70 -9.89
C VAL A 27 -3.97 -3.87 -10.32
N GLU A 28 -4.03 -3.26 -11.51
CA GLU A 28 -2.95 -2.42 -12.06
C GLU A 28 -2.64 -1.23 -11.14
N ALA A 29 -3.68 -0.52 -10.68
CA ALA A 29 -3.54 0.60 -9.77
C ALA A 29 -2.83 0.23 -8.46
N TYR A 30 -3.28 -0.85 -7.81
CA TYR A 30 -2.75 -1.28 -6.52
C TYR A 30 -1.35 -1.85 -6.65
N TYR A 31 -1.10 -2.64 -7.70
CA TYR A 31 0.22 -3.15 -8.02
C TYR A 31 1.23 -2.01 -8.19
N HIS A 32 0.91 -1.00 -9.01
CA HIS A 32 1.82 0.15 -9.21
C HIS A 32 2.02 0.98 -7.95
N ASP A 33 0.97 1.19 -7.15
CA ASP A 33 1.07 1.96 -5.92
C ASP A 33 1.93 1.25 -4.85
N VAL A 34 1.82 -0.08 -4.73
CA VAL A 34 2.67 -0.90 -3.84
C VAL A 34 4.09 -0.98 -4.38
N GLN A 35 4.27 -1.18 -5.68
CA GLN A 35 5.60 -1.23 -6.29
C GLN A 35 6.36 0.09 -6.11
N ARG A 36 5.67 1.24 -6.19
CA ARG A 36 6.28 2.55 -5.88
C ARG A 36 6.77 2.64 -4.43
N PHE A 37 6.05 2.05 -3.48
CA PHE A 37 6.50 1.99 -2.09
C PHE A 37 7.74 1.11 -1.93
N VAL A 38 7.77 -0.05 -2.57
CA VAL A 38 8.95 -0.93 -2.58
C VAL A 38 10.16 -0.22 -3.16
N GLN A 39 10.02 0.45 -4.30
CA GLN A 39 11.10 1.26 -4.89
C GLN A 39 11.60 2.35 -3.94
N PHE A 40 10.71 3.01 -3.20
CA PHE A 40 11.10 4.01 -2.19
C PHE A 40 11.92 3.40 -1.05
N LEU A 41 11.62 2.16 -0.66
CA LEU A 41 12.37 1.42 0.36
C LEU A 41 13.71 0.91 -0.16
N GLU A 42 13.76 0.45 -1.41
CA GLU A 42 15.00 0.04 -2.09
C GLU A 42 15.99 1.21 -2.19
N MET A 43 15.50 2.43 -2.50
CA MET A 43 16.31 3.67 -2.47
C MET A 43 16.90 3.96 -1.08
N LYS A 44 16.41 3.31 -0.03
CA LYS A 44 16.89 3.39 1.35
C LYS A 44 17.60 2.12 1.81
N GLU A 45 17.93 1.23 0.87
CA GLU A 45 18.61 -0.05 1.11
C GLU A 45 17.79 -1.03 1.98
N ILE A 46 16.45 -0.90 1.95
CA ILE A 46 15.52 -1.79 2.65
C ILE A 46 14.88 -2.70 1.60
N LEU A 47 15.27 -3.97 1.60
CA LEU A 47 14.86 -4.96 0.59
C LEU A 47 13.86 -5.98 1.11
N THR A 48 13.79 -6.17 2.43
CA THR A 48 12.95 -7.17 3.07
C THR A 48 11.76 -6.51 3.78
N ALA A 49 10.66 -7.25 3.90
CA ALA A 49 9.48 -6.77 4.63
C ALA A 49 9.66 -6.75 6.15
N ASP A 50 10.71 -7.40 6.65
CA ASP A 50 11.05 -7.50 8.06
C ASP A 50 11.44 -6.12 8.62
N ASN A 51 10.79 -5.72 9.71
CA ASN A 51 11.10 -4.47 10.43
C ASN A 51 10.85 -3.18 9.65
N ILE A 52 9.87 -3.16 8.73
CA ILE A 52 9.38 -1.89 8.22
C ILE A 52 8.74 -1.11 9.37
N THR A 53 9.12 0.16 9.50
CA THR A 53 8.72 1.02 10.61
C THR A 53 7.64 2.01 10.18
N LYS A 54 6.82 2.44 11.14
CA LYS A 54 5.86 3.55 10.97
C LYS A 54 6.53 4.81 10.42
N GLY A 55 7.79 5.05 10.81
CA GLY A 55 8.59 6.18 10.33
C GLY A 55 8.91 6.12 8.83
N GLN A 56 9.17 4.92 8.30
CA GLN A 56 9.40 4.70 6.86
C GLN A 56 8.11 4.89 6.06
N VAL A 57 6.98 4.37 6.55
CA VAL A 57 5.65 4.60 5.95
C VAL A 57 5.30 6.09 5.93
N ALA A 58 5.46 6.79 7.06
CA ALA A 58 5.23 8.24 7.12
C ALA A 58 6.19 9.02 6.21
N GLY A 59 7.43 8.54 6.07
CA GLY A 59 8.42 9.05 5.13
C GLY A 59 7.96 8.92 3.68
N TYR A 60 7.38 7.77 3.31
CA TYR A 60 6.84 7.52 1.99
C TYR A 60 5.66 8.44 1.66
N ILE A 61 4.72 8.62 2.59
CA ILE A 61 3.56 9.51 2.36
C ILE A 61 4.03 10.96 2.12
N ARG A 62 5.05 11.42 2.88
CA ARG A 62 5.67 12.73 2.63
C ARG A 62 6.37 12.78 1.27
N TYR A 63 7.01 11.69 0.86
CA TYR A 63 7.63 11.57 -0.46
C TYR A 63 6.60 11.70 -1.59
N LEU A 64 5.45 11.01 -1.50
CA LEU A 64 4.37 11.15 -2.49
C LEU A 64 3.83 12.58 -2.59
N SER A 65 3.67 13.25 -1.45
CA SER A 65 3.28 14.67 -1.43
C SER A 65 4.31 15.58 -2.11
N ARG A 66 5.61 15.33 -1.90
CA ARG A 66 6.70 16.08 -2.56
C ARG A 66 6.79 15.83 -4.06
N LEU A 67 6.40 14.64 -4.52
CA LEU A 67 6.26 14.33 -5.94
C LEU A 67 5.06 15.04 -6.60
N GLY A 68 4.21 15.72 -5.82
CA GLY A 68 3.07 16.47 -6.35
C GLY A 68 1.86 15.61 -6.70
N LEU A 69 1.76 14.39 -6.17
CA LEU A 69 0.57 13.56 -6.34
C LEU A 69 -0.64 14.24 -5.70
N SER A 70 -1.81 14.07 -6.34
CA SER A 70 -3.06 14.55 -5.78
C SER A 70 -3.40 13.83 -4.48
N SER A 71 -4.24 14.45 -3.65
CA SER A 71 -4.77 13.82 -2.43
C SER A 71 -5.48 12.49 -2.72
N SER A 72 -6.19 12.38 -3.86
CA SER A 72 -6.86 11.14 -4.27
C SER A 72 -5.85 10.04 -4.63
N SER A 73 -4.77 10.36 -5.34
CA SER A 73 -3.71 9.38 -5.64
C SER A 73 -2.98 8.94 -4.38
N ILE A 74 -2.70 9.85 -3.45
CA ILE A 74 -2.10 9.52 -2.15
C ILE A 74 -3.04 8.60 -1.35
N ALA A 75 -4.35 8.87 -1.35
CA ALA A 75 -5.34 8.04 -0.68
C ALA A 75 -5.40 6.62 -1.25
N ARG A 76 -5.35 6.49 -2.57
CA ARG A 76 -5.28 5.18 -3.25
C ARG A 76 -3.99 4.43 -2.89
N ASN A 77 -2.86 5.13 -2.82
CA ASN A 77 -1.59 4.53 -2.38
C ASN A 77 -1.68 3.97 -0.95
N ILE A 78 -2.26 4.74 -0.03
CA ILE A 78 -2.46 4.29 1.36
C ILE A 78 -3.40 3.08 1.41
N SER A 79 -4.46 3.08 0.61
CA SER A 79 -5.42 1.96 0.53
C SER A 79 -4.75 0.69 0.01
N ALA A 80 -3.99 0.80 -1.09
CA ALA A 80 -3.23 -0.31 -1.66
C ALA A 80 -2.21 -0.88 -0.65
N LEU A 81 -1.53 0.00 0.10
CA LEU A 81 -0.63 -0.43 1.17
C LEU A 81 -1.37 -1.16 2.30
N ARG A 82 -2.50 -0.65 2.79
CA ARG A 82 -3.30 -1.34 3.82
C ARG A 82 -3.70 -2.74 3.35
N THR A 83 -4.16 -2.89 2.11
CA THR A 83 -4.51 -4.20 1.54
C THR A 83 -3.29 -5.10 1.42
N PHE A 84 -2.15 -4.58 0.96
CA PHE A 84 -0.90 -5.32 0.87
C PHE A 84 -0.44 -5.86 2.22
N TRP A 85 -0.36 -5.00 3.24
CA TRP A 85 0.10 -5.42 4.57
C TRP A 85 -0.91 -6.35 5.27
N SER A 86 -2.21 -6.16 5.05
CA SER A 86 -3.23 -7.13 5.49
C SER A 86 -3.01 -8.50 4.84
N PHE A 87 -2.74 -8.54 3.54
CA PHE A 87 -2.37 -9.76 2.83
C PHE A 87 -1.11 -10.40 3.44
N LEU A 88 -0.07 -9.63 3.74
CA LEU A 88 1.17 -10.14 4.34
C LEU A 88 0.95 -10.74 5.74
N VAL A 89 0.17 -10.06 6.58
CA VAL A 89 -0.13 -10.51 7.95
C VAL A 89 -0.99 -11.77 7.94
N VAL A 90 -2.06 -11.80 7.13
CA VAL A 90 -2.96 -12.97 7.03
C VAL A 90 -2.21 -14.20 6.54
N ASN A 91 -1.26 -14.02 5.62
CA ASN A 91 -0.42 -15.11 5.11
C ASN A 91 0.85 -15.36 5.94
N GLN A 92 1.00 -14.69 7.10
CA GLN A 92 2.12 -14.85 8.04
C GLN A 92 3.50 -14.56 7.45
N TYR A 93 3.57 -13.74 6.39
CA TYR A 93 4.85 -13.26 5.85
C TYR A 93 5.50 -12.21 6.77
N VAL A 94 4.68 -11.49 7.53
CA VAL A 94 5.11 -10.50 8.53
C VAL A 94 4.24 -10.63 9.78
N GLU A 95 4.80 -10.28 10.94
CA GLU A 95 4.09 -10.38 12.21
C GLU A 95 3.16 -9.20 12.48
N ASN A 96 3.51 -8.01 11.98
CA ASN A 96 2.83 -6.76 12.33
C ASN A 96 2.64 -5.87 11.10
N ASP A 97 1.52 -5.13 11.07
CA ASP A 97 1.25 -4.11 10.06
C ASP A 97 1.93 -2.77 10.43
N PRO A 98 2.91 -2.28 9.66
CA PRO A 98 3.57 -1.01 9.91
C PRO A 98 2.68 0.21 9.60
N LEU A 99 1.51 0.04 8.98
CA LEU A 99 0.50 1.08 8.81
C LEU A 99 -0.40 1.26 10.03
N GLU A 100 -0.43 0.29 10.94
CA GLU A 100 -1.29 0.36 12.12
C GLU A 100 -0.86 1.54 13.01
N GLY A 101 -1.77 2.49 13.24
CA GLY A 101 -1.51 3.70 14.02
C GLY A 101 -0.51 4.67 13.39
N VAL A 102 -0.30 4.62 12.07
CA VAL A 102 0.44 5.68 11.37
C VAL A 102 -0.39 6.96 11.36
N GLU A 103 0.13 8.01 12.00
CA GLU A 103 -0.45 9.34 11.89
C GLU A 103 -0.19 9.91 10.49
N LEU A 104 -1.23 9.91 9.67
CA LEU A 104 -1.19 10.49 8.34
C LEU A 104 -1.03 12.03 8.44
N PRO A 105 -0.24 12.67 7.55
CA PRO A 105 -0.18 14.14 7.46
C PRO A 105 -1.58 14.74 7.28
N LYS A 106 -1.82 15.98 7.71
CA LYS A 106 -3.15 16.62 7.63
C LYS A 106 -3.82 16.54 6.24
N MET A 107 -3.03 16.56 5.14
CA MET A 107 -3.54 16.38 3.77
C MET A 107 -4.13 14.98 3.50
N ALA A 108 -3.63 13.96 4.21
CA ALA A 108 -4.13 12.59 4.19
C ALA A 108 -5.14 12.30 5.30
N LYS A 109 -5.44 13.25 6.20
CA LYS A 109 -6.54 13.14 7.19
C LYS A 109 -7.94 13.39 6.60
N GLN A 110 -8.05 13.84 5.35
CA GLN A 110 -9.32 13.87 4.62
C GLN A 110 -9.71 12.50 4.05
N ILE A 111 -8.87 11.48 4.28
CA ILE A 111 -9.14 10.10 3.89
C ILE A 111 -9.97 9.48 5.01
N PRO A 112 -11.18 8.95 4.74
CA PRO A 112 -11.97 8.24 5.74
C PRO A 112 -11.13 7.11 6.35
N ASP A 113 -11.15 7.00 7.68
CA ASP A 113 -10.34 6.03 8.43
C ASP A 113 -10.60 4.57 8.02
N VAL A 114 -11.76 4.32 7.40
CA VAL A 114 -12.21 3.03 6.90
C VAL A 114 -12.82 3.22 5.52
N LEU A 115 -12.03 3.63 4.51
CA LEU A 115 -12.41 3.27 3.15
C LEU A 115 -12.25 1.75 3.07
N SER A 116 -13.33 1.03 3.39
CA SER A 116 -13.39 -0.39 3.12
C SER A 116 -13.08 -0.61 1.65
N VAL A 117 -12.54 -1.77 1.30
CA VAL A 117 -12.19 -2.11 -0.08
C VAL A 117 -13.33 -1.76 -1.05
N GLU A 118 -14.59 -1.86 -0.60
CA GLU A 118 -15.80 -1.48 -1.34
C GLU A 118 -15.96 0.02 -1.66
N GLU A 119 -15.47 0.93 -0.81
CA GLU A 119 -15.58 2.38 -1.08
C GLU A 119 -14.50 2.88 -2.04
N VAL A 120 -13.33 2.24 -2.06
CA VAL A 120 -12.31 2.51 -3.09
C VAL A 120 -12.79 2.03 -4.47
N GLU A 121 -13.51 0.91 -4.53
CA GLU A 121 -14.15 0.41 -5.77
C GLU A 121 -15.14 1.43 -6.36
N LYS A 122 -15.90 2.14 -5.53
CA LYS A 122 -16.82 3.20 -6.01
C LYS A 122 -16.12 4.41 -6.60
N ILE A 123 -14.90 4.72 -6.14
CA ILE A 123 -14.11 5.85 -6.67
C ILE A 123 -13.40 5.44 -7.97
N ILE A 124 -12.91 4.20 -8.06
CA ILE A 124 -12.18 3.71 -9.24
C ILE A 124 -13.11 3.37 -10.41
N SER A 125 -14.37 2.99 -10.15
CA SER A 125 -15.38 2.74 -11.20
C SER A 125 -15.96 4.01 -11.84
N ALA A 126 -15.59 5.19 -11.35
CA ALA A 126 -16.08 6.48 -11.85
C ALA A 126 -15.12 7.16 -12.86
N ILE A 127 -14.12 6.45 -13.38
CA ILE A 127 -13.19 6.94 -14.40
C ILE A 127 -13.38 6.16 -15.71
#